data_AF-A0A1F0RDV1-F1
#
_entry.id   AF-A0A1F0RDV1-F1
#
_cell.length_a   1.000
_cell.length_b   1.000
_cell.length_c   1.000
_cell.angle_alpha   90.00
_cell.angle_beta   90.00
_cell.angle_gamma   90.00
#
_symmetry.space_group_name_H-M   'P 1'
#
loop_
_entity.id
_entity.type
_entity.pdbx_description
1 polymer ?
#
loop_
_entity_poly.entity_id
_entity_poly.type
_entity_poly.pdbx_seq_one_letter_code
_entity_poly.pdbx_strand_id
1 'polypeptide(L)'
;MDWNKNVTEALINYAHWINNNIVSFNNLDFEEFINSNHIESRDFIYLDPPYLITFSDYNKLWNEQEEMRLYNLLDELDKRNIKWGLSNMLRHKDKFNNILYEWSKKYKVYNVKSNYISRFDNSIKMDSREVYITNYEKDRT
;
A
#
# COMPACT_ATOMS: atom_id res chain seq x y z
N MET A 1 -6.26 -24.12 -4.31
CA MET A 1 -4.97 -24.30 -3.62
C MET A 1 -4.94 -25.73 -3.14
N ASP A 2 -4.01 -26.54 -3.64
CA ASP A 2 -3.90 -27.93 -3.20
C ASP A 2 -3.10 -27.99 -1.91
N TRP A 3 -3.65 -28.64 -0.89
CA TRP A 3 -2.97 -28.85 0.39
C TRP A 3 -1.70 -29.69 0.16
N ASN A 4 -0.56 -29.19 0.63
CA ASN A 4 0.72 -29.90 0.54
C ASN A 4 1.61 -29.54 1.73
N LYS A 5 2.76 -30.21 1.85
CA LYS A 5 3.72 -30.01 2.95
C LYS A 5 4.15 -28.55 3.09
N ASN A 6 4.37 -27.83 1.99
CA ASN A 6 4.76 -26.42 2.03
C ASN A 6 3.65 -25.53 2.58
N VAL A 7 2.38 -25.81 2.24
CA VAL A 7 1.23 -25.09 2.81
C VAL A 7 1.14 -25.34 4.32
N THR A 8 1.32 -26.59 4.76
CA THR A 8 1.34 -26.92 6.19
C THR A 8 2.46 -26.20 6.94
N GLU A 9 3.69 -26.23 6.40
CA GLU A 9 4.84 -25.54 6.99
C GLU A 9 4.63 -24.02 7.05
N ALA A 10 4.08 -23.41 5.99
CA ALA A 10 3.77 -21.98 5.99
C ALA A 10 2.77 -21.62 7.11
N LEU A 11 1.67 -22.38 7.24
CA LEU A 11 0.67 -22.14 8.28
C LEU A 11 1.25 -22.30 9.70
N ILE A 12 2.07 -23.33 9.93
CA ILE A 12 2.75 -23.54 11.21
C ILE A 12 3.67 -22.34 11.52
N ASN A 13 4.47 -21.90 10.54
CA ASN A 13 5.36 -20.76 10.71
C ASN A 13 4.61 -19.46 11.00
N TYR A 14 3.50 -19.19 10.28
CA TYR A 14 2.65 -18.03 10.56
C TYR A 14 2.05 -18.09 11.97
N ALA A 15 1.54 -19.25 12.39
CA ALA A 15 0.98 -19.43 13.73
C ALA A 15 2.03 -19.21 14.83
N HIS A 16 3.24 -19.78 14.66
CA HIS A 16 4.34 -19.53 15.58
C HIS A 16 4.72 -18.04 15.63
N TRP A 17 4.80 -17.37 14.48
CA TRP A 17 5.13 -15.95 14.46
C TRP A 17 4.06 -15.11 15.16
N ILE A 18 2.78 -15.30 14.84
CA ILE A 18 1.67 -14.58 15.49
C ILE A 18 1.66 -14.82 17.00
N ASN A 19 1.85 -16.07 17.46
CA ASN A 19 1.83 -16.39 18.88
C ASN A 19 3.00 -15.78 19.67
N ASN A 20 4.06 -15.34 18.99
CA ASN A 20 5.24 -14.72 19.62
C ASN A 20 5.32 -13.20 19.40
N ASN A 21 4.32 -12.59 18.74
CA ASN A 21 4.29 -11.16 18.47
C ASN A 21 2.96 -10.55 18.93
N ILE A 22 2.97 -9.26 19.28
CA ILE A 22 1.75 -8.54 19.62
C ILE A 22 1.11 -8.06 18.32
N VAL A 23 -0.02 -8.68 17.94
CA VAL A 23 -0.75 -8.35 16.71
C VAL A 23 -2.22 -8.14 17.05
N SER A 24 -2.77 -7.02 16.57
CA SER A 24 -4.19 -6.69 16.69
C SER A 24 -4.82 -6.66 15.30
N PHE A 25 -5.93 -7.37 15.14
CA PHE A 25 -6.69 -7.38 13.89
C PHE A 25 -7.89 -6.45 13.99
N ASN A 26 -8.12 -5.66 12.95
CA ASN A 26 -9.25 -4.75 12.83
C ASN A 26 -9.88 -4.87 11.45
N ASN A 27 -11.18 -4.58 11.36
CA ASN A 27 -11.92 -4.53 10.10
C ASN A 27 -12.75 -3.25 10.09
N LEU A 28 -12.11 -2.15 9.76
CA LEU A 28 -12.67 -0.80 9.74
C LEU A 28 -12.29 -0.13 8.42
N ASP A 29 -13.04 0.92 8.06
CA ASP A 29 -12.58 1.89 7.07
C ASP A 29 -11.22 2.48 7.49
N PHE A 30 -10.35 2.81 6.53
CA PHE A 30 -8.99 3.25 6.83
C PHE A 30 -8.95 4.57 7.62
N GLU A 31 -9.87 5.51 7.36
CA GLU A 31 -9.95 6.76 8.12
C GLU A 31 -10.48 6.48 9.52
N GLU A 32 -11.50 5.62 9.64
CA GLU A 32 -12.04 5.21 10.94
C GLU A 32 -10.96 4.54 11.80
N PHE A 33 -10.18 3.62 11.23
CA PHE A 33 -9.07 2.97 11.91
C PHE A 33 -8.05 4.00 12.40
N ILE A 34 -7.59 4.89 11.52
CA ILE A 34 -6.56 5.88 11.87
C ILE A 34 -7.06 6.89 12.92
N ASN A 35 -8.33 7.30 12.84
CA ASN A 35 -8.91 8.28 13.77
C ASN A 35 -9.32 7.69 15.12
N SER A 36 -9.67 6.41 15.17
CA SER A 36 -10.05 5.71 16.41
C SER A 36 -8.86 5.21 17.23
N ASN A 37 -7.67 5.14 16.62
CA ASN A 37 -6.46 4.68 17.29
C ASN A 37 -5.55 5.83 17.70
N HIS A 38 -4.86 5.66 18.83
CA HIS A 38 -3.84 6.62 19.26
C HIS A 38 -2.55 6.36 18.49
N ILE A 39 -2.33 7.14 17.43
CA ILE A 39 -1.10 7.08 16.63
C ILE A 39 -0.16 8.20 17.06
N GLU A 40 1.04 7.79 17.46
CA GLU A 40 2.13 8.65 17.92
C GLU A 40 3.16 8.88 16.81
N SER A 41 4.03 9.88 16.97
CA SER A 41 5.05 10.23 15.97
C SER A 41 6.12 9.14 15.74
N ARG A 42 6.26 8.21 16.67
CA ARG A 42 7.15 7.05 16.56
C ARG A 42 6.54 5.88 15.78
N ASP A 43 5.25 5.92 15.52
CA ASP A 43 4.57 4.90 14.75
C ASP A 43 4.87 5.08 13.26
N PHE A 44 4.83 3.96 12.53
CA PHE A 44 4.96 3.95 11.09
C PHE A 44 3.72 3.31 10.46
N ILE A 45 3.04 4.06 9.59
CA ILE A 45 1.85 3.58 8.90
C ILE A 45 2.22 3.15 7.48
N TYR A 46 2.00 1.89 7.14
CA TYR A 46 2.12 1.40 5.77
C TYR A 46 0.74 1.18 5.15
N LEU A 47 0.54 1.70 3.94
CA LEU A 47 -0.72 1.63 3.21
C LEU A 47 -0.50 1.01 1.83
N ASP A 48 -1.31 0.00 1.53
CA ASP A 48 -1.36 -0.68 0.22
C ASP A 48 -2.83 -0.81 -0.20
N PRO A 49 -3.47 0.30 -0.61
CA PRO A 49 -4.88 0.31 -0.96
C PRO A 49 -5.14 -0.40 -2.29
N PRO A 50 -6.41 -0.66 -2.63
CA PRO A 50 -6.80 -0.94 -4.01
C PRO A 50 -6.26 0.15 -4.96
N TYR A 51 -5.69 -0.22 -6.11
CA TYR A 51 -5.13 0.77 -7.06
C TYR A 51 -6.18 1.18 -8.09
N LEU A 52 -6.44 2.49 -8.20
CA LEU A 52 -7.48 3.05 -9.07
C LEU A 52 -7.42 2.56 -10.52
N ILE A 53 -6.21 2.40 -11.05
CA ILE A 53 -5.99 2.05 -12.47
C ILE A 53 -5.82 0.54 -12.72
N THR A 54 -5.87 -0.31 -11.70
CA THR A 54 -5.80 -1.76 -11.86
C THR A 54 -7.18 -2.40 -11.77
N PHE A 55 -7.28 -3.69 -12.10
CA PHE A 55 -8.51 -4.46 -11.98
C PHE A 55 -8.28 -5.63 -11.03
N SER A 56 -9.02 -5.66 -9.93
CA SER A 56 -9.12 -6.78 -9.00
C SER A 56 -10.52 -6.80 -8.38
N ASP A 57 -10.93 -7.94 -7.79
CA ASP A 57 -12.25 -8.05 -7.18
C ASP A 57 -12.46 -7.12 -5.97
N TYR A 58 -11.39 -6.74 -5.27
CA TYR A 58 -11.43 -5.80 -4.15
C TYR A 58 -11.43 -4.33 -4.58
N ASN A 59 -11.14 -4.00 -5.84
CA ASN A 59 -11.21 -2.64 -6.35
C ASN A 59 -12.66 -2.12 -6.53
N LYS A 60 -13.69 -2.95 -6.37
CA LYS A 60 -15.09 -2.59 -6.70
C LYS A 60 -15.62 -1.37 -5.94
N LEU A 61 -15.12 -1.12 -4.74
CA LEU A 61 -15.52 0.01 -3.89
C LEU A 61 -14.51 1.16 -3.92
N TRP A 62 -13.40 1.02 -4.64
CA TRP A 62 -12.35 2.04 -4.69
C TRP A 62 -12.50 2.90 -5.93
N ASN A 63 -12.71 4.19 -5.73
CA ASN A 63 -12.87 5.17 -6.80
C ASN A 63 -12.02 6.42 -6.50
N GLU A 64 -12.10 7.44 -7.35
CA GLU A 64 -11.33 8.68 -7.18
C GLU A 64 -11.62 9.38 -5.84
N GLN A 65 -12.83 9.27 -5.30
CA GLN A 65 -13.19 9.85 -4.00
C GLN A 65 -12.44 9.15 -2.86
N GLU A 66 -12.39 7.82 -2.88
CA GLU A 66 -11.64 7.03 -1.89
C GLU A 66 -10.13 7.31 -1.97
N GLU A 67 -9.61 7.44 -3.18
CA GLU A 67 -8.20 7.79 -3.39
C GLU A 67 -7.89 9.20 -2.87
N MET A 68 -8.76 10.18 -3.11
CA MET A 68 -8.61 11.53 -2.54
C MET A 68 -8.77 11.56 -1.01
N ARG A 69 -9.68 10.77 -0.43
CA ARG A 69 -9.84 10.62 1.03
C ARG A 69 -8.54 10.13 1.66
N LEU A 70 -7.95 9.07 1.10
CA LEU A 70 -6.67 8.54 1.53
C LEU A 70 -5.56 9.60 1.47
N TYR A 71 -5.47 10.34 0.38
CA TYR A 71 -4.42 11.33 0.19
C TYR A 71 -4.54 12.53 1.14
N ASN A 72 -5.77 12.96 1.43
CA ASN A 72 -6.01 13.98 2.44
C ASN A 72 -5.62 13.49 3.84
N LEU A 73 -5.93 12.23 4.17
CA LEU A 73 -5.51 11.62 5.43
C LEU A 73 -3.98 11.60 5.57
N LEU A 74 -3.26 11.22 4.51
CA LEU A 74 -1.79 11.19 4.50
C LEU A 74 -1.18 12.60 4.65
N ASP A 75 -1.81 13.61 4.05
CA ASP A 75 -1.42 15.02 4.24
C ASP A 75 -1.63 15.47 5.70
N GLU A 76 -2.71 15.06 6.37
CA GLU A 76 -2.95 15.35 7.79
C GLU A 76 -1.96 14.61 8.71
N LEU A 77 -1.61 13.37 8.39
CA LEU A 77 -0.59 12.61 9.10
C LEU A 77 0.80 13.25 8.97
N ASP A 78 1.14 13.77 7.78
CA ASP A 78 2.39 14.49 7.56
C ASP A 78 2.47 15.76 8.41
N LYS A 79 1.39 16.56 8.47
CA LYS A 79 1.31 17.75 9.35
C LYS A 79 1.51 17.43 10.82
N ARG A 80 1.13 16.22 11.26
CA ARG A 80 1.30 15.70 12.63
C ARG A 80 2.68 15.08 12.86
N ASN A 81 3.58 15.11 11.88
CA ASN A 81 4.89 14.45 11.89
C ASN A 81 4.81 12.93 12.12
N ILE A 82 3.73 12.29 11.65
CA ILE A 82 3.58 10.83 11.67
C ILE A 82 4.14 10.28 10.36
N LYS A 83 5.02 9.27 10.45
CA LYS A 83 5.69 8.71 9.28
C LYS A 83 4.82 7.65 8.61
N TRP A 84 4.76 7.70 7.28
CA TRP A 84 3.97 6.75 6.51
C TRP A 84 4.63 6.36 5.19
N GLY A 85 4.20 5.24 4.63
CA GLY A 85 4.56 4.78 3.29
C GLY A 85 3.33 4.27 2.54
N LEU A 86 3.21 4.65 1.29
CA LEU A 86 2.11 4.28 0.39
C LEU A 86 2.67 3.55 -0.83
N SER A 87 2.16 2.36 -1.09
CA SER A 87 2.36 1.66 -2.37
C SER A 87 1.18 1.94 -3.30
N ASN A 88 1.47 2.29 -4.55
CA ASN A 88 0.44 2.53 -5.57
C ASN A 88 1.04 2.40 -6.99
N MET A 89 0.22 2.59 -8.02
CA MET A 89 0.59 2.43 -9.43
C MET A 89 0.29 3.70 -10.23
N LEU A 90 1.33 4.34 -10.76
CA LEU A 90 1.21 5.53 -11.61
C LEU A 90 0.72 5.20 -13.01
N ARG A 91 1.11 4.05 -13.54
CA ARG A 91 0.75 3.61 -14.89
C ARG A 91 0.51 2.12 -14.92
N HIS A 92 -0.52 1.69 -15.63
CA HIS A 92 -0.80 0.29 -15.91
C HIS A 92 -1.46 0.17 -17.27
N LYS A 93 -0.76 -0.44 -18.24
CA LYS A 93 -1.22 -0.52 -19.63
C LYS A 93 -1.41 0.91 -20.19
N ASP A 94 -2.58 1.20 -20.73
CA ASP A 94 -3.00 2.48 -21.29
C ASP A 94 -3.49 3.51 -20.24
N LYS A 95 -3.62 3.09 -18.97
CA LYS A 95 -4.13 3.96 -17.90
C LYS A 95 -3.02 4.67 -17.14
N PHE A 96 -3.25 5.93 -16.82
CA PHE A 96 -2.36 6.77 -16.02
C PHE A 96 -3.13 7.42 -14.86
N ASN A 97 -2.60 7.30 -13.64
CA ASN A 97 -3.21 7.88 -12.46
C ASN A 97 -2.74 9.34 -12.28
N ASN A 98 -3.48 10.28 -12.88
CA ASN A 98 -3.20 11.71 -12.78
C ASN A 98 -3.32 12.23 -11.34
N ILE A 99 -4.26 11.70 -10.55
CA ILE A 99 -4.50 12.13 -9.17
C ILE A 99 -3.27 11.82 -8.32
N LEU A 100 -2.81 10.56 -8.37
CA LEU A 100 -1.58 10.11 -7.71
C LEU A 100 -0.36 10.89 -8.19
N TYR A 101 -0.23 11.08 -9.51
CA TYR A 101 0.92 11.78 -10.09
C TYR A 101 1.04 13.22 -9.59
N GLU A 102 -0.05 13.98 -9.58
CA GLU A 102 -0.04 15.35 -9.09
C GLU A 102 0.14 15.42 -7.57
N TRP A 103 -0.59 14.60 -6.81
CA TRP A 103 -0.50 14.59 -5.34
C TRP A 103 0.89 14.18 -4.84
N SER A 104 1.51 13.16 -5.45
CA SER A 104 2.79 12.59 -4.99
C SER A 104 3.98 13.53 -5.11
N LYS A 105 3.88 14.63 -5.88
CA LYS A 105 4.96 15.63 -6.02
C LYS A 105 5.36 16.30 -4.70
N LYS A 106 4.49 16.24 -3.69
CA LYS A 106 4.74 16.76 -2.33
C LYS A 106 5.73 15.90 -1.54
N TYR A 107 5.93 14.64 -1.94
CA TYR A 107 6.60 13.61 -1.15
C TYR A 107 7.72 12.92 -1.93
N LYS A 108 8.48 12.05 -1.25
CA LYS A 108 9.50 11.23 -1.92
C LYS A 108 8.82 10.08 -2.64
N VAL A 109 9.19 9.90 -3.92
CA VAL A 109 8.65 8.86 -4.80
C VAL A 109 9.77 7.96 -5.27
N TYR A 110 9.65 6.66 -4.99
CA TYR A 110 10.58 5.63 -5.43
C TYR A 110 9.88 4.72 -6.44
N ASN A 111 10.53 4.44 -7.57
CA ASN A 111 10.02 3.44 -8.50
C ASN A 111 10.29 2.06 -7.95
N VAL A 112 9.25 1.23 -7.82
CA VAL A 112 9.39 -0.16 -7.44
C VAL A 112 9.68 -0.96 -8.71
N LYS A 113 10.87 -1.55 -8.80
CA LYS A 113 11.21 -2.46 -9.89
C LYS A 113 10.73 -3.86 -9.52
N SER A 114 9.59 -4.29 -10.07
CA SER A 114 9.22 -5.71 -10.00
C SER A 114 9.70 -6.41 -11.28
N ASN A 115 10.61 -7.39 -11.13
CA ASN A 115 10.98 -8.30 -12.22
C ASN A 115 9.91 -9.38 -12.43
N TYR A 116 8.62 -9.02 -12.27
CA TYR A 116 7.54 -9.99 -12.24
C TYR A 116 7.23 -10.48 -13.66
N ILE A 117 7.95 -11.54 -14.08
CA ILE A 117 7.66 -12.31 -15.30
C ILE A 117 6.34 -13.02 -15.06
N SER A 118 5.29 -12.58 -15.76
CA SER A 118 4.00 -13.26 -15.67
C SER A 118 4.13 -14.65 -16.30
N ARG A 119 3.61 -15.70 -15.64
CA ARG A 119 3.64 -17.07 -16.18
C ARG A 119 2.71 -17.28 -17.39
N PHE A 120 1.84 -16.31 -17.69
CA PHE A 120 0.78 -16.41 -18.70
C PHE A 120 0.96 -15.45 -19.89
N ASP A 121 1.87 -14.48 -19.79
CA ASP A 121 2.09 -13.45 -20.79
C ASP A 121 3.58 -13.06 -20.78
N ASN A 122 4.29 -13.42 -21.86
CA ASN A 122 5.70 -13.15 -22.08
C ASN A 122 5.96 -11.73 -22.60
N SER A 123 4.93 -10.85 -22.65
CA SER A 123 5.17 -9.44 -22.89
C SER A 123 5.89 -8.83 -21.69
N ILE A 124 7.05 -8.23 -21.94
CA ILE A 124 7.76 -7.39 -20.99
C ILE A 124 6.75 -6.34 -20.50
N LYS A 125 6.48 -6.26 -19.19
CA LYS A 125 5.62 -5.24 -18.57
C LYS A 125 6.24 -3.83 -18.67
N MET A 126 6.56 -3.37 -19.87
CA MET A 126 7.09 -2.03 -20.13
C MET A 126 6.10 -0.92 -19.71
N ASP A 127 4.80 -1.26 -19.61
CA ASP A 127 3.74 -0.29 -19.37
C ASP A 127 3.18 -0.27 -17.95
N SER A 128 3.86 -0.88 -16.96
CA SER A 128 3.48 -0.73 -15.55
C SER A 128 4.53 0.03 -14.75
N ARG A 129 4.10 1.05 -14.00
CA ARG A 129 4.96 1.83 -13.12
C ARG A 129 4.37 1.83 -11.72
N GLU A 130 4.86 0.89 -10.91
CA GLU A 130 4.59 0.83 -9.48
C GLU A 130 5.53 1.77 -8.72
N VAL A 131 5.01 2.42 -7.69
CA VAL A 131 5.74 3.39 -6.89
C VAL A 131 5.48 3.18 -5.41
N TYR A 132 6.51 3.49 -4.62
CA TYR A 132 6.45 3.67 -3.19
C TYR A 132 6.63 5.16 -2.88
N ILE A 133 5.68 5.74 -2.17
CA ILE A 133 5.64 7.16 -1.83
C ILE A 133 5.71 7.29 -0.31
N THR A 134 6.51 8.22 0.20
CA THR A 134 6.68 8.38 1.65
C THR A 134 7.03 9.81 2.03
N ASN A 135 6.59 10.23 3.22
CA ASN A 135 7.05 11.44 3.87
C ASN A 135 8.29 11.23 4.77
N TYR A 136 8.74 9.98 4.92
CA TYR A 136 9.91 9.63 5.68
C TYR A 136 11.19 9.93 4.89
N GLU A 137 12.11 10.62 5.56
CA GLU A 137 13.50 10.77 5.15
C GLU A 137 14.38 10.49 6.36
N LYS A 138 15.49 9.80 6.14
CA LYS A 138 16.40 9.36 7.21
C LYS A 138 16.92 10.52 8.07
N ASP A 139 16.93 11.74 7.54
CA ASP A 139 17.50 12.94 8.17
C ASP A 139 16.44 13.99 8.58
N ARG A 140 15.14 13.66 8.51
CA ARG A 140 14.05 14.60 8.80
C ARG A 140 13.55 14.41 10.24
N THR A 141 14.17 15.14 11.17
CA THR A 141 13.76 15.29 12.58
C THR A 141 12.45 16.03 12.71
#